data_AF-Q6LEN6-F1
#
_entry.id   AF-Q6LEN6-F1
#
_cell.length_a   1.000
_cell.length_b   1.000
_cell.length_c   1.000
_cell.angle_alpha   90.00
_cell.angle_beta   90.00
_cell.angle_gamma   90.00
#
_symmetry.space_group_name_H-M   'P 1'
#
loop_
_entity.id
_entity.type
_entity.pdbx_description
1 polymer ?
#
loop_
_entity_poly.entity_id
_entity_poly.type
_entity_poly.pdbx_seq_one_letter_code
_entity_poly.pdbx_strand_id
1 'polypeptide(L)'
;MAAKTPSSEESGLPKLPVPPLQQTLATYLQCMRHLVSEEQFRKSQAIVQQFGAPGGLGETLQQKLLERQEKTANWVSEYWLNDMYLNNRLALPVNSSPAVIFARQHFPGTDDQLRFAASLISGVLSYKALLDSHSIPT
;
A
#
# COMPACT_ATOMS: atom_id res chain seq x y z
N MET A 1 -16.98 3.87 -19.31
CA MET A 1 -15.69 3.13 -19.28
C MET A 1 -16.01 1.71 -18.85
N ALA A 2 -15.76 0.74 -19.72
CA ALA A 2 -16.09 -0.66 -19.45
C ALA A 2 -15.19 -1.20 -18.32
N ALA A 3 -15.77 -1.93 -17.37
CA ALA A 3 -15.04 -2.63 -16.34
C ALA A 3 -14.09 -3.64 -17.00
N LYS A 4 -12.79 -3.55 -16.67
CA LYS A 4 -11.75 -4.45 -17.16
C LYS A 4 -12.04 -5.84 -16.59
N THR A 5 -12.32 -6.81 -17.46
CA THR A 5 -12.46 -8.22 -17.10
C THR A 5 -11.17 -8.68 -16.42
N PRO A 6 -11.21 -9.33 -15.26
CA PRO A 6 -9.99 -9.81 -14.60
C PRO A 6 -9.33 -10.86 -15.49
N SER A 7 -8.04 -10.66 -15.79
CA SER A 7 -7.22 -11.63 -16.51
C SER A 7 -7.14 -12.92 -15.70
N SER A 8 -7.19 -14.06 -16.40
CA SER A 8 -7.20 -15.43 -15.84
C SER A 8 -6.06 -15.75 -14.85
N GLU A 9 -5.01 -14.92 -14.78
CA GLU A 9 -3.87 -15.05 -13.87
C GLU A 9 -4.13 -14.54 -12.44
N GLU A 10 -5.08 -13.61 -12.22
CA GLU A 10 -5.40 -13.12 -10.87
C GLU A 10 -6.17 -14.16 -10.04
N SER A 11 -6.69 -15.21 -10.69
CA SER A 11 -7.56 -16.24 -10.11
C SER A 11 -6.89 -17.12 -9.04
N GLY A 12 -5.56 -17.04 -8.88
CA GLY A 12 -4.78 -17.91 -7.99
C GLY A 12 -4.15 -17.23 -6.77
N LEU A 13 -4.20 -15.91 -6.66
CA LEU A 13 -3.57 -15.21 -5.53
C LEU A 13 -4.46 -15.29 -4.27
N PRO A 14 -3.88 -15.58 -3.09
CA PRO A 14 -4.65 -15.59 -1.86
C PRO A 14 -5.12 -14.17 -1.52
N LYS A 15 -6.36 -14.07 -1.02
CA LYS A 15 -6.84 -12.81 -0.43
C LYS A 15 -5.96 -12.42 0.76
N LEU A 16 -5.76 -11.11 0.94
CA LEU A 16 -5.05 -10.59 2.11
C LEU A 16 -5.75 -11.07 3.40
N PRO A 17 -5.05 -11.73 4.33
CA PRO A 17 -5.64 -12.23 5.56
C PRO A 17 -6.07 -11.08 6.49
N VAL A 18 -6.96 -11.41 7.42
CA VAL A 18 -7.31 -10.57 8.56
C VAL A 18 -6.65 -11.20 9.79
N PRO A 19 -5.63 -10.57 10.40
CA PRO A 19 -4.98 -11.14 11.57
C PRO A 19 -5.93 -11.25 12.76
N PRO A 20 -5.75 -12.25 13.65
CA PRO A 20 -6.49 -12.33 14.90
C PRO A 20 -6.38 -11.05 15.72
N LEU A 21 -7.51 -10.55 16.24
CA LEU A 21 -7.56 -9.32 17.04
C LEU A 21 -6.54 -9.33 18.18
N GLN A 22 -6.50 -10.40 18.98
CA GLN A 22 -5.60 -10.51 20.13
C GLN A 22 -4.12 -10.50 19.73
N GLN A 23 -3.78 -11.11 18.59
CA GLN A 23 -2.42 -11.09 18.06
C GLN A 23 -2.01 -9.65 17.69
N THR A 24 -2.88 -8.91 17.01
CA THR A 24 -2.65 -7.50 16.66
C THR A 24 -2.50 -6.62 17.89
N LEU A 25 -3.38 -6.78 18.88
CA LEU A 25 -3.34 -6.00 20.13
C LEU A 25 -2.08 -6.27 20.96
N ALA A 26 -1.67 -7.53 21.08
CA ALA A 26 -0.44 -7.92 21.77
C ALA A 26 0.80 -7.35 21.06
N THR A 27 0.85 -7.47 19.72
CA THR A 27 1.95 -6.92 18.91
C THR A 27 2.03 -5.40 19.04
N TYR A 28 0.89 -4.70 18.99
CA TYR A 28 0.82 -3.25 19.22
C TYR A 28 1.44 -2.86 20.57
N LEU A 29 1.04 -3.49 21.68
CA LEU A 29 1.60 -3.16 22.99
C LEU A 29 3.10 -3.48 23.07
N GLN A 30 3.57 -4.59 22.49
CA GLN A 30 4.99 -4.92 22.45
C GLN A 30 5.80 -3.84 21.72
N CYS A 31 5.31 -3.37 20.56
CA CYS A 31 5.95 -2.30 19.79
C CYS A 31 5.96 -0.96 20.57
N MET A 32 4.86 -0.60 21.23
CA MET A 32 4.77 0.70 21.90
C MET A 32 5.54 0.79 23.21
N ARG A 33 5.78 -0.33 23.90
CA ARG A 33 6.33 -0.37 25.27
C ARG A 33 7.60 0.46 25.48
N HIS A 34 8.46 0.54 24.46
CA HIS A 34 9.75 1.24 24.54
C HIS A 34 9.75 2.62 23.87
N LEU A 35 8.61 3.03 23.28
CA LEU A 35 8.46 4.31 22.56
C LEU A 35 7.70 5.36 23.38
N VAL A 36 7.05 4.95 24.47
CA VAL A 36 6.23 5.82 25.33
C VAL A 36 6.65 5.69 26.79
N SER A 37 6.26 6.68 27.61
CA SER A 37 6.49 6.60 29.05
C SER A 37 5.71 5.44 29.70
N GLU A 38 6.17 4.97 30.86
CA GLU A 38 5.50 3.90 31.61
C GLU A 38 4.04 4.27 31.97
N GLU A 39 3.79 5.53 32.36
CA GLU A 39 2.44 6.00 32.67
C GLU A 39 1.52 5.94 31.44
N GLN A 40 1.99 6.38 30.27
CA GLN A 40 1.24 6.28 29.02
C GLN A 40 1.03 4.83 28.61
N PHE A 41 2.04 3.98 28.73
CA PHE A 41 1.93 2.56 28.42
C PHE A 41 0.84 1.89 29.27
N ARG A 42 0.81 2.16 30.58
CA ARG A 42 -0.23 1.65 31.49
C ARG A 42 -1.64 2.08 31.06
N LYS A 43 -1.81 3.34 30.62
CA LYS A 43 -3.08 3.82 30.06
C LYS A 43 -3.45 3.07 28.78
N SER A 44 -2.51 2.89 27.85
CA SER A 44 -2.72 2.13 26.62
C SER A 44 -3.08 0.67 26.89
N GLN A 45 -2.46 0.02 27.88
CA GLN A 45 -2.80 -1.35 28.27
C GLN A 45 -4.26 -1.45 28.74
N ALA A 46 -4.73 -0.53 29.58
CA ALA A 46 -6.11 -0.52 30.04
C ALA A 46 -7.10 -0.32 28.87
N ILE A 47 -6.79 0.59 27.94
CA ILE A 47 -7.61 0.82 26.73
C ILE A 47 -7.66 -0.44 25.85
N VAL A 48 -6.51 -1.08 25.60
CA VAL A 48 -6.42 -2.29 24.78
C VAL A 48 -7.18 -3.46 25.42
N GLN A 49 -7.09 -3.62 26.74
CA GLN A 49 -7.84 -4.63 27.48
C GLN A 49 -9.35 -4.41 27.34
N GLN A 50 -9.84 -3.17 27.50
CA GLN A 50 -11.25 -2.87 27.33
C GLN A 50 -11.71 -3.06 25.87
N PHE A 51 -10.90 -2.66 24.90
CA PHE A 51 -11.22 -2.77 23.48
C PHE A 51 -11.33 -4.23 23.03
N GLY A 52 -10.42 -5.09 23.49
CA GLY A 52 -10.36 -6.51 23.15
C GLY A 52 -11.06 -7.45 24.13
N ALA A 53 -11.83 -6.93 25.10
CA ALA A 53 -12.60 -7.76 26.04
C ALA A 53 -13.73 -8.53 25.31
N PRO A 54 -14.19 -9.67 25.86
CA PRO A 54 -15.36 -10.37 25.32
C PRO A 54 -16.59 -9.45 25.25
N GLY A 55 -17.24 -9.38 24.09
CA GLY A 55 -18.34 -8.45 23.82
C GLY A 55 -17.91 -6.98 23.66
N GLY A 56 -16.61 -6.71 23.64
CA GLY A 56 -16.04 -5.37 23.46
C GLY A 56 -16.16 -4.87 22.02
N LEU A 57 -15.85 -3.58 21.84
CA LEU A 57 -15.91 -2.93 20.53
C LEU A 57 -14.99 -3.61 19.49
N GLY A 58 -13.81 -4.09 19.93
CA GLY A 58 -12.83 -4.73 19.06
C GLY A 58 -13.38 -5.99 18.37
N GLU A 59 -14.14 -6.82 19.07
CA GLU A 59 -14.76 -8.03 18.47
C GLU A 59 -15.80 -7.65 17.41
N THR A 60 -16.61 -6.62 17.67
CA THR A 60 -17.59 -6.11 16.71
C THR A 60 -16.92 -5.57 15.44
N LEU A 61 -15.82 -4.82 15.58
CA LEU A 61 -15.07 -4.29 14.45
C LEU A 61 -14.31 -5.37 13.69
N GLN A 62 -13.74 -6.35 14.39
CA GLN A 62 -13.08 -7.52 13.78
C GLN A 62 -14.06 -8.29 12.88
N GLN A 63 -15.29 -8.52 13.36
CA GLN A 63 -16.31 -9.22 12.57
C GLN A 63 -16.65 -8.44 11.29
N LYS A 64 -16.83 -7.12 11.38
CA LYS A 64 -17.06 -6.26 10.20
C LYS A 64 -15.90 -6.29 9.21
N LEU A 65 -14.67 -6.41 9.71
CA LEU A 65 -13.48 -6.47 8.86
C LEU A 65 -13.35 -7.83 8.15
N LEU A 66 -13.74 -8.93 8.81
CA LEU A 66 -13.89 -10.25 8.18
C LEU A 66 -14.98 -10.24 7.10
N GLU A 67 -16.16 -9.68 7.39
CA GLU A 67 -17.22 -9.51 6.38
C GLU A 67 -16.74 -8.70 5.17
N ARG A 68 -15.91 -7.67 5.40
CA ARG A 68 -15.31 -6.87 4.32
C ARG A 68 -14.31 -7.69 3.50
N GLN A 69 -13.49 -8.52 4.15
CA GLN A 69 -12.56 -9.43 3.46
C GLN A 69 -13.30 -10.41 2.55
N GLU A 70 -14.45 -10.93 2.97
CA GLU A 70 -15.28 -11.80 2.14
C GLU A 70 -15.81 -11.06 0.91
N LYS A 71 -16.32 -9.84 1.10
CA LYS A 71 -17.00 -9.03 0.07
C LYS A 71 -16.07 -8.31 -0.91
N THR A 72 -14.77 -8.24 -0.62
CA THR A 72 -13.79 -7.50 -1.43
C THR A 72 -12.64 -8.40 -1.89
N ALA A 73 -11.97 -8.04 -2.99
CA ALA A 73 -10.75 -8.73 -3.42
C ALA A 73 -9.60 -8.50 -2.41
N ASN A 74 -9.50 -7.28 -1.88
CA ASN A 74 -8.58 -6.89 -0.82
C ASN A 74 -9.27 -5.87 0.09
N TRP A 75 -9.39 -6.20 1.39
CA TRP A 75 -10.16 -5.43 2.35
C TRP A 75 -9.57 -4.06 2.68
N VAL A 76 -8.25 -3.89 2.50
CA VAL A 76 -7.52 -2.67 2.91
C VAL A 76 -7.19 -1.74 1.75
N SER A 77 -7.22 -2.20 0.49
CA SER A 77 -6.74 -1.40 -0.66
C SER A 77 -7.34 0.00 -0.72
N GLU A 78 -8.66 0.14 -0.57
CA GLU A 78 -9.34 1.44 -0.57
C GLU A 78 -8.91 2.31 0.63
N TYR A 79 -8.86 1.72 1.82
CA TYR A 79 -8.49 2.43 3.04
C TYR A 79 -7.05 2.91 2.97
N TRP A 80 -6.11 2.05 2.57
CA TRP A 80 -4.70 2.38 2.47
C TRP A 80 -4.43 3.43 1.40
N LEU A 81 -5.05 3.32 0.21
CA LEU A 81 -4.87 4.30 -0.86
C LEU A 81 -5.33 5.70 -0.43
N ASN A 82 -6.50 5.76 0.25
CA ASN A 82 -7.04 7.02 0.74
C ASN A 82 -6.21 7.59 1.89
N ASP A 83 -5.94 6.80 2.92
CA ASP A 83 -5.24 7.23 4.13
C ASP A 83 -3.77 7.61 3.86
N MET A 84 -3.05 6.78 3.09
CA MET A 84 -1.62 6.99 2.83
C MET A 84 -1.38 8.12 1.81
N TYR A 85 -2.24 8.30 0.80
CA TYR A 85 -1.98 9.24 -0.30
C TYR A 85 -3.11 10.25 -0.52
N LEU A 86 -4.32 9.80 -0.87
CA LEU A 86 -5.33 10.71 -1.44
C LEU A 86 -5.88 11.74 -0.44
N ASN A 87 -5.84 11.42 0.86
CA ASN A 87 -6.23 12.33 1.92
C ASN A 87 -5.08 13.23 2.39
N ASN A 88 -3.82 12.89 2.08
CA ASN A 88 -2.68 13.70 2.50
C ASN A 88 -2.67 15.04 1.73
N ARG A 89 -2.63 16.14 2.48
CA ARG A 89 -2.71 17.51 1.94
C ARG A 89 -1.34 18.17 1.77
N LEU A 90 -0.25 17.51 2.17
CA LEU A 90 1.09 18.00 1.89
C LEU A 90 1.33 17.99 0.38
N ALA A 91 2.13 18.96 -0.09
CA ALA A 91 2.51 19.02 -1.49
C ALA A 91 3.26 17.74 -1.90
N LEU A 92 2.99 17.22 -3.10
CA LEU A 92 3.64 16.00 -3.59
C LEU A 92 5.17 16.07 -3.65
N PRO A 93 5.80 17.19 -4.11
CA PRO A 93 7.24 17.30 -4.13
C PRO A 93 7.84 17.13 -2.73
N VAL A 94 8.91 16.34 -2.62
CA VAL A 94 9.62 16.00 -1.38
C VAL A 94 8.83 15.12 -0.42
N ASN A 95 7.56 15.41 -0.17
CA ASN A 95 6.78 14.75 0.89
C ASN A 95 6.20 13.39 0.47
N SER A 96 5.98 13.14 -0.82
CA SER A 96 5.35 11.90 -1.29
C SER A 96 6.03 11.30 -2.52
N SER A 97 6.27 12.07 -3.58
CA SER A 97 6.81 11.53 -4.84
C SER A 97 8.28 11.16 -4.71
N PRO A 98 8.65 9.87 -4.77
CA PRO A 98 10.05 9.45 -4.77
C PRO A 98 10.73 9.82 -6.09
N ALA A 99 12.05 9.96 -6.09
CA ALA A 99 12.85 10.26 -7.27
C ALA A 99 13.88 9.17 -7.54
N VAL A 100 14.08 8.85 -8.82
CA VAL A 100 15.16 7.98 -9.29
C VAL A 100 16.15 8.83 -10.08
N ILE A 101 17.42 8.77 -9.70
CA ILE A 101 18.50 9.53 -10.36
C ILE A 101 19.38 8.53 -11.11
N PHE A 102 19.39 8.63 -12.44
CA PHE A 102 20.26 7.80 -13.29
C PHE A 102 21.67 8.36 -13.37
N ALA A 103 22.60 7.56 -13.91
CA ALA A 103 23.95 8.01 -14.20
C ALA A 103 23.93 9.26 -15.08
N ARG A 104 24.86 10.19 -14.79
CA ARG A 104 24.98 11.44 -15.54
C ARG A 104 25.30 11.14 -17.00
N GLN A 105 24.44 11.64 -17.89
CA GLN A 105 24.67 11.59 -19.33
C GLN A 105 25.52 12.78 -19.78
N HIS A 106 26.32 12.59 -20.82
CA HIS A 106 27.09 13.66 -21.46
C HIS A 106 26.42 14.05 -22.78
N PHE A 107 25.91 15.28 -22.86
CA PHE A 107 25.27 15.81 -24.06
C PHE A 107 26.05 17.03 -24.56
N PRO A 108 26.92 16.87 -25.57
CA PRO A 108 27.67 17.98 -26.16
C PRO A 108 26.77 19.07 -26.74
N GLY A 109 25.60 18.70 -27.27
CA GLY A 109 24.59 19.64 -27.75
C GLY A 109 23.16 19.16 -27.56
N THR A 110 22.22 20.03 -27.94
CA THR A 110 20.77 19.76 -27.81
C THR A 110 20.35 18.51 -28.59
N ASP A 111 20.93 18.26 -29.76
CA ASP A 111 20.59 17.08 -30.57
C ASP A 111 20.92 15.76 -29.85
N ASP A 112 21.97 15.71 -29.04
CA ASP A 112 22.32 14.53 -28.24
C ASP A 112 21.31 14.29 -27.12
N GLN A 113 20.90 15.37 -26.45
CA GLN A 113 19.85 15.33 -25.44
C GLN A 113 18.53 14.85 -26.04
N LEU A 114 18.16 15.36 -27.22
CA LEU A 114 16.95 14.97 -27.94
C LEU A 114 17.01 13.52 -28.42
N ARG A 115 18.15 13.06 -28.93
CA ARG A 115 18.37 11.64 -29.27
C ARG A 115 18.16 10.74 -28.06
N PHE A 116 18.75 11.08 -26.92
CA PHE A 116 18.57 10.32 -25.67
C PHE A 116 17.09 10.29 -25.24
N ALA A 117 16.41 11.44 -25.25
CA ALA A 117 15.00 11.53 -24.90
C ALA A 117 14.12 10.70 -25.84
N ALA A 118 14.37 10.74 -27.15
CA ALA A 118 13.66 9.94 -28.15
C ALA A 118 13.86 8.44 -27.91
N SER A 119 15.08 7.99 -27.65
CA SER A 119 15.38 6.59 -27.31
C SER A 119 14.68 6.15 -26.02
N LEU A 120 14.66 6.99 -24.98
CA LEU A 120 13.95 6.69 -23.73
C LEU A 120 12.44 6.51 -23.97
N ILE A 121 11.82 7.45 -24.68
CA ILE A 121 10.39 7.39 -25.01
C ILE A 121 10.09 6.13 -25.82
N SER A 122 10.92 5.81 -26.83
CA SER A 122 10.74 4.60 -27.62
C SER A 122 10.85 3.33 -26.76
N GLY A 123 11.80 3.28 -25.82
CA GLY A 123 11.92 2.15 -24.89
C GLY A 123 10.71 2.00 -23.96
N VAL A 124 10.14 3.11 -23.48
CA VAL A 124 8.89 3.11 -22.70
C VAL A 124 7.72 2.58 -23.54
N LEU A 125 7.64 2.92 -24.82
CA LEU A 125 6.62 2.38 -25.73
C LEU A 125 6.80 0.88 -25.98
N SER A 126 8.04 0.40 -26.11
CA SER A 126 8.32 -1.04 -26.20
C SER A 126 7.87 -1.78 -24.93
N TYR A 127 8.11 -1.20 -23.75
CA TYR A 127 7.62 -1.78 -22.49
C TYR A 127 6.09 -1.72 -22.39
N LYS A 128 5.46 -0.63 -22.85
CA LYS A 128 4.01 -0.54 -22.96
C LYS A 128 3.43 -1.62 -23.89
N ALA A 129 4.10 -1.96 -24.98
CA ALA A 129 3.64 -3.04 -25.84
C ALA A 129 3.60 -4.38 -25.09
N LEU A 130 4.56 -4.65 -24.20
CA LEU A 130 4.54 -5.83 -23.31
C LEU A 130 3.37 -5.81 -22.32
N LEU A 131 3.05 -4.63 -21.75
CA LEU A 131 1.87 -4.44 -20.90
C LEU A 131 0.58 -4.74 -21.67
N ASP A 132 0.44 -4.16 -22.87
CA ASP A 132 -0.77 -4.28 -23.69
C ASP A 132 -0.96 -5.72 -24.22
N SER A 133 0.14 -6.42 -24.51
CA SER A 133 0.11 -7.81 -24.96
C SER A 133 0.07 -8.84 -23.82
N HIS A 134 0.00 -8.40 -22.56
CA HIS A 134 0.07 -9.26 -21.38
C HIS A 134 1.29 -10.21 -21.41
N SER A 135 2.44 -9.71 -21.88
CA SER A 135 3.67 -10.50 -22.05
C SER A 135 4.76 -10.10 -21.05
N ILE A 136 4.39 -9.41 -19.97
CA ILE A 136 5.27 -9.20 -18.83
C ILE A 136 5.42 -10.53 -18.09
N PRO A 137 6.65 -11.01 -17.83
CA PRO A 137 6.87 -12.20 -17.02
C PRO A 137 6.26 -12.05 -15.62
N THR A 138 5.54 -13.08 -15.18
CA THR A 138 4.94 -13.19 -13.84
C THR A 138 5.92 -13.73 -12.79
#